data_AF-A0A502EYD9-F1
#
_entry.id   AF-A0A502EYD9-F1
#
_cell.length_a   1.000
_cell.length_b   1.000
_cell.length_c   1.000
_cell.angle_alpha   90.00
_cell.angle_beta   90.00
_cell.angle_gamma   90.00
#
_symmetry.space_group_name_H-M   'P 1'
#
loop_
_entity.id
_entity.type
_entity.pdbx_description
1 polymer ?
#
loop_
_entity_poly.entity_id
_entity_poly.type
_entity_poly.pdbx_seq_one_letter_code
_entity_poly.pdbx_strand_id
1 'polypeptide(L)'
;MKTKILILTAVVLLLVSCGTKKSVPATPATPVVTEAAKTTTLTPELAEGKNLYENSCARCHKLFDPKKFSQEDWKPILVKMQKKAKLDDTQMASISNYITSQL
;
A
#
# COMPACT_ATOMS: atom_id res chain seq x y z
N MET A 1 42.44 21.01 22.94
CA MET A 1 41.67 22.25 23.18
C MET A 1 42.14 23.35 22.23
N LYS A 2 41.57 23.50 21.01
CA LYS A 2 41.90 24.65 20.14
C LYS A 2 41.00 24.88 18.91
N THR A 3 39.90 24.15 18.72
CA THR A 3 39.04 24.35 17.52
C THR A 3 37.54 24.32 17.78
N LYS A 4 37.13 24.24 19.06
CA LYS A 4 35.79 24.71 19.42
C LYS A 4 35.87 26.24 19.44
N ILE A 5 34.92 26.90 18.78
CA ILE A 5 34.78 28.35 18.62
C ILE A 5 35.51 28.90 17.38
N LEU A 6 35.01 28.53 16.20
CA LEU A 6 34.95 29.46 15.07
C LEU A 6 33.56 29.29 14.42
N ILE A 7 32.67 30.25 14.71
CA ILE A 7 31.74 30.88 13.74
C ILE A 7 30.69 29.89 13.16
N LEU A 8 29.40 29.82 13.53
CA LEU A 8 28.42 30.83 13.90
C LEU A 8 28.30 31.98 12.88
N THR A 9 27.91 31.67 11.63
CA THR A 9 27.17 32.56 10.68
C THR A 9 26.81 31.78 9.38
N ALA A 10 25.71 32.20 8.73
CA ALA A 10 25.05 31.62 7.52
C ALA A 10 24.02 30.52 7.85
N VAL A 11 22.87 30.81 8.46
CA VAL A 11 21.72 31.55 7.90
C VAL A 11 21.47 31.20 6.43
N VAL A 12 20.42 30.38 6.26
CA VAL A 12 19.35 30.50 5.27
C VAL A 12 19.78 30.96 3.88
N LEU A 13 19.80 30.02 2.93
CA LEU A 13 19.23 30.13 1.58
C LEU A 13 19.88 29.02 0.75
N LEU A 14 19.09 28.04 0.33
CA LEU A 14 19.03 27.59 -1.06
C LEU A 14 17.93 26.53 -1.17
N LEU A 15 16.77 27.08 -1.51
CA LEU A 15 15.62 26.39 -2.07
C LEU A 15 16.03 25.59 -3.32
N VAL A 16 15.33 24.46 -3.52
CA VAL A 16 15.01 23.87 -4.82
C VAL A 16 16.17 23.31 -5.65
N SER A 17 16.25 21.98 -5.75
CA SER A 17 16.34 21.35 -7.07
C SER A 17 15.74 19.95 -7.06
N CYS A 18 14.53 19.85 -7.60
CA CYS A 18 13.99 18.63 -8.15
C CYS A 18 14.93 18.14 -9.27
N GLY A 19 15.18 16.84 -9.36
CA GLY A 19 16.17 16.28 -10.29
C GLY A 19 15.93 14.80 -10.58
N THR A 20 14.88 14.56 -11.36
CA THR A 20 14.50 13.30 -12.02
C THR A 20 15.71 12.52 -12.56
N LYS A 21 16.00 11.35 -11.99
CA LYS A 21 16.83 10.34 -12.66
C LYS A 21 15.94 9.38 -13.44
N LYS A 22 15.76 9.74 -14.71
CA LYS A 22 15.23 8.88 -15.77
C LYS A 22 16.38 7.99 -16.26
N SER A 23 16.23 6.68 -16.18
CA SER A 23 16.96 5.73 -17.02
C SER A 23 15.95 4.85 -17.74
N VAL A 24 16.16 4.74 -19.05
CA VAL A 24 15.30 4.27 -20.14
C VAL A 24 15.94 2.94 -20.66
N PRO A 25 15.44 2.22 -21.68
CA PRO A 25 14.31 1.29 -21.69
C PRO A 25 14.62 -0.11 -22.29
N ALA A 26 13.57 -0.96 -22.29
CA ALA A 26 13.14 -1.91 -23.32
C ALA A 26 13.90 -3.24 -23.55
N THR A 27 13.19 -4.35 -23.35
CA THR A 27 13.10 -5.44 -24.34
C THR A 27 11.65 -5.97 -24.36
N PRO A 28 11.07 -6.25 -25.54
CA PRO A 28 9.63 -6.46 -25.74
C PRO A 28 9.26 -7.94 -25.81
N ALA A 29 8.03 -8.29 -25.39
CA ALA A 29 7.11 -9.13 -26.16
C ALA A 29 5.76 -9.34 -25.44
N THR A 30 4.73 -8.98 -26.20
CA THR A 30 3.37 -9.56 -26.28
C THR A 30 2.28 -9.25 -25.25
N PRO A 31 1.04 -9.00 -25.74
CA PRO A 31 -0.04 -8.37 -24.99
C PRO A 31 -0.96 -9.43 -24.39
N VAL A 32 -1.28 -9.34 -23.10
CA VAL A 32 -2.40 -10.10 -22.54
C VAL A 32 -3.15 -9.23 -21.54
N VAL A 33 -4.27 -8.73 -22.03
CA VAL A 33 -5.50 -8.39 -21.31
C VAL A 33 -5.40 -7.18 -20.37
N THR A 34 -5.79 -6.07 -20.97
CA THR A 34 -6.76 -5.11 -20.43
C THR A 34 -7.79 -5.81 -19.53
N GLU A 35 -7.48 -6.02 -18.25
CA GLU A 35 -8.53 -6.20 -17.26
C GLU A 35 -8.89 -4.81 -16.76
N ALA A 36 -9.97 -4.30 -17.36
CA ALA A 36 -10.70 -3.16 -16.88
C ALA A 36 -11.17 -3.43 -15.45
N ALA A 37 -10.29 -3.22 -14.47
CA ALA A 37 -10.66 -3.10 -13.07
C ALA A 37 -11.31 -1.73 -12.91
N LYS A 38 -12.58 -1.69 -13.32
CA LYS A 38 -13.64 -0.77 -12.90
C LYS A 38 -13.11 0.33 -11.98
N THR A 39 -12.66 1.44 -12.57
CA THR A 39 -12.56 2.73 -11.89
C THR A 39 -13.98 3.25 -11.62
N THR A 40 -14.79 2.47 -10.91
CA THR A 40 -15.73 3.08 -9.96
C THR A 40 -14.83 3.71 -8.94
N THR A 41 -14.86 5.04 -8.86
CA THR A 41 -14.22 5.79 -7.79
C THR A 41 -14.53 5.08 -6.48
N LEU A 42 -13.54 4.40 -5.89
CA LEU A 42 -13.72 3.78 -4.59
C LEU A 42 -14.08 4.90 -3.62
N THR A 43 -15.04 4.65 -2.73
CA THR A 43 -15.23 5.57 -1.61
C THR A 43 -13.91 5.71 -0.85
N PRO A 44 -13.64 6.85 -0.19
CA PRO A 44 -12.41 7.02 0.57
C PRO A 44 -12.16 5.87 1.57
N GLU A 45 -13.22 5.35 2.19
CA GLU A 45 -13.18 4.19 3.08
C GLU A 45 -12.72 2.90 2.36
N LEU A 46 -13.27 2.61 1.18
CA LEU A 46 -12.86 1.44 0.39
C LEU A 46 -11.43 1.57 -0.14
N ALA A 47 -10.98 2.80 -0.43
CA ALA A 47 -9.60 3.06 -0.82
C ALA A 47 -8.63 2.79 0.33
N GLU A 48 -8.98 3.18 1.57
CA GLU A 48 -8.21 2.83 2.76
C GLU A 48 -8.18 1.33 3.01
N GLY A 49 -9.34 0.65 2.96
CA GLY A 49 -9.43 -0.80 3.10
C GLY A 49 -8.59 -1.55 2.05
N LYS A 50 -8.59 -1.08 0.80
CA LYS A 50 -7.73 -1.60 -0.27
C LYS A 50 -6.26 -1.41 0.06
N ASN A 51 -5.87 -0.22 0.50
CA ASN A 51 -4.48 0.06 0.86
C ASN A 51 -4.01 -0.85 2.00
N LEU A 52 -4.82 -1.01 3.05
CA LEU A 52 -4.53 -1.91 4.16
C LEU A 52 -4.42 -3.36 3.70
N TYR A 53 -5.31 -3.81 2.81
CA TYR A 53 -5.26 -5.17 2.26
C TYR A 53 -3.95 -5.44 1.51
N GLU A 54 -3.60 -4.54 0.58
CA GLU A 54 -2.42 -4.70 -0.27
C GLU A 54 -1.10 -4.60 0.52
N ASN A 55 -1.04 -3.72 1.52
CA ASN A 55 0.19 -3.46 2.26
C ASN A 55 0.34 -4.27 3.55
N SER A 56 -0.75 -4.79 4.12
CA SER A 56 -0.70 -5.58 5.37
C SER A 56 -0.80 -7.08 5.10
N CYS A 57 -1.70 -7.51 4.22
CA CYS A 57 -1.95 -8.94 4.00
C CYS A 57 -0.88 -9.61 3.11
N ALA A 58 -0.09 -8.83 2.37
CA ALA A 58 1.01 -9.33 1.53
C ALA A 58 2.35 -9.45 2.26
N ARG A 59 2.44 -9.07 3.54
CA ARG A 59 3.73 -8.97 4.26
C ARG A 59 4.34 -10.32 4.63
N CYS A 60 3.52 -11.33 4.87
CA CYS A 60 3.96 -12.61 5.44
C CYS A 60 3.73 -13.81 4.50
N HIS A 61 2.89 -13.65 3.48
CA HIS A 61 2.58 -14.65 2.47
C HIS A 61 2.05 -13.94 1.23
N LYS A 62 1.80 -14.70 0.15
CA LYS A 62 1.17 -14.14 -1.05
C LYS A 62 -0.13 -13.44 -0.71
N LEU A 63 -0.40 -12.33 -1.40
CA LEU A 63 -1.70 -11.68 -1.34
C LEU A 63 -2.70 -12.56 -2.09
N PHE A 64 -3.78 -12.93 -1.43
CA PHE A 64 -4.83 -13.72 -2.07
C PHE A 64 -5.75 -12.79 -2.89
N ASP A 65 -6.40 -13.30 -3.92
CA ASP A 65 -7.44 -12.53 -4.61
C ASP A 65 -8.69 -12.48 -3.71
N PRO A 66 -9.34 -11.31 -3.49
CA PRO A 66 -10.60 -11.22 -2.75
C PRO A 66 -11.66 -12.22 -3.22
N LYS A 67 -11.73 -12.53 -4.52
CA LYS A 67 -12.71 -13.47 -5.11
C LYS A 67 -12.32 -14.94 -4.96
N LYS A 68 -11.17 -15.23 -4.34
CA LYS A 68 -10.68 -16.61 -4.16
C LYS A 68 -11.53 -17.43 -3.19
N PHE A 69 -12.15 -16.76 -2.22
CA PHE A 69 -12.93 -17.39 -1.16
C PHE A 69 -14.31 -16.73 -1.09
N SER A 70 -15.30 -17.48 -0.57
CA SER A 70 -16.62 -16.93 -0.27
C SER A 70 -16.56 -15.95 0.90
N GLN A 71 -17.59 -15.13 1.09
CA GLN A 71 -17.65 -14.16 2.20
C GLN A 71 -17.59 -14.89 3.56
N GLU A 72 -18.13 -16.09 3.61
CA GLU A 72 -18.27 -16.99 4.74
C GLU A 72 -16.93 -17.61 5.10
N ASP A 73 -16.16 -18.01 4.08
CA ASP A 73 -14.81 -18.53 4.22
C ASP A 73 -13.82 -17.45 4.67
N TRP A 74 -14.02 -16.20 4.23
CA TRP A 74 -13.17 -15.08 4.64
C TRP A 74 -13.26 -14.79 6.14
N LYS A 75 -14.43 -14.93 6.78
CA LYS A 75 -14.61 -14.63 8.23
C LYS A 75 -13.58 -15.35 9.12
N PRO A 76 -13.48 -16.70 9.13
CA PRO A 76 -12.50 -17.40 9.97
C PRO A 76 -11.04 -17.17 9.51
N ILE A 77 -10.81 -16.83 8.24
CA ILE A 77 -9.47 -16.50 7.72
C ILE A 77 -9.02 -15.16 8.30
N LEU A 78 -9.85 -14.12 8.20
CA LEU A 78 -9.54 -12.77 8.65
C LEU A 78 -9.33 -12.73 10.17
N VAL A 79 -10.14 -13.43 10.96
CA VAL A 79 -9.93 -13.54 12.42
C VAL A 79 -8.56 -14.14 12.77
N LYS A 80 -8.12 -15.17 12.03
CA LYS A 80 -6.78 -15.76 12.23
C LYS A 80 -5.70 -14.79 11.80
N MET A 81 -5.87 -14.10 10.67
CA MET A 81 -4.87 -13.18 10.13
C MET A 81 -4.74 -11.91 10.94
N GLN A 82 -5.83 -11.38 11.51
CA GLN A 82 -5.80 -10.21 12.37
C GLN A 82 -4.80 -10.37 13.52
N LYS A 83 -4.89 -11.50 14.24
CA LYS A 83 -3.99 -11.83 15.35
C LYS A 83 -2.55 -11.99 14.91
N LYS A 84 -2.31 -12.60 13.74
CA LYS A 84 -0.97 -12.86 13.20
C LYS A 84 -0.30 -11.60 12.63
N ALA A 85 -1.08 -10.76 11.96
CA ALA A 85 -0.64 -9.51 11.36
C ALA A 85 -0.62 -8.35 12.37
N LYS A 86 -1.15 -8.56 13.57
CA LYS A 86 -1.27 -7.56 14.65
C LYS A 86 -2.05 -6.32 14.20
N LEU A 87 -3.15 -6.56 13.48
CA LEU A 87 -4.07 -5.51 13.04
C LEU A 87 -5.12 -5.27 14.13
N ASP A 88 -5.45 -4.01 14.36
CA ASP A 88 -6.57 -3.66 15.24
C ASP A 88 -7.93 -3.94 14.57
N ASP A 89 -9.01 -3.82 15.35
CA ASP A 89 -10.36 -4.13 14.89
C ASP A 89 -10.82 -3.17 13.78
N THR A 90 -10.40 -1.91 13.82
CA THR A 90 -10.77 -0.89 12.81
C THR A 90 -10.10 -1.17 11.47
N GLN A 91 -8.81 -1.50 11.50
CA GLN A 91 -8.06 -1.91 10.31
C GLN A 91 -8.64 -3.20 9.71
N MET A 92 -8.96 -4.18 10.55
CA MET A 92 -9.54 -5.43 10.07
C MET A 92 -10.94 -5.25 9.49
N ALA A 93 -11.76 -4.39 10.09
CA ALA A 93 -13.07 -4.03 9.53
C ALA A 93 -12.93 -3.38 8.14
N SER A 94 -12.00 -2.44 7.98
CA SER A 94 -11.74 -1.77 6.69
C SER A 94 -11.30 -2.76 5.62
N ILE A 95 -10.42 -3.71 5.96
CA ILE A 95 -9.99 -4.79 5.06
C ILE A 95 -11.18 -5.69 4.69
N SER A 96 -12.00 -6.07 5.68
CA SER A 96 -13.17 -6.93 5.47
C SER A 96 -14.21 -6.26 4.56
N ASN A 97 -14.45 -4.96 4.74
CA ASN A 97 -15.34 -4.16 3.90
C ASN A 97 -14.83 -4.13 2.46
N TYR A 98 -13.53 -3.88 2.28
CA TYR A 98 -12.90 -3.94 0.96
C TYR A 98 -13.10 -5.31 0.31
N ILE A 99 -12.70 -6.41 0.96
CA ILE A 99 -12.84 -7.76 0.41
C ILE A 99 -14.30 -8.04 0.04
N THR A 100 -15.25 -7.70 0.91
CA THR A 100 -16.69 -7.90 0.67
C THR A 100 -17.18 -7.14 -0.56
N SER A 101 -16.72 -5.91 -0.79
CA SER A 101 -17.11 -5.11 -1.97
C SER A 101 -16.63 -5.70 -3.32
N GLN A 102 -15.72 -6.67 -3.27
CA GLN A 102 -15.16 -7.33 -4.45
C GLN A 102 -15.85 -8.66 -4.79
N LEU A 103 -16.72 -9.16 -3.89
CA LEU A 103 -17.50 -10.40 -4.05
C LEU A 103 -18.83 -10.12 -4.74
#